data_AF-A0A4R1BY96-F1
#
_entry.id   AF-A0A4R1BY96-F1
#
_cell.length_a   1.000
_cell.length_b   1.000
_cell.length_c   1.000
_cell.angle_alpha   90.00
_cell.angle_beta   90.00
_cell.angle_gamma   90.00
#
_symmetry.space_group_name_H-M   'P 1'
#
loop_
_entity.id
_entity.type
_entity.pdbx_description
1 polymer ?
#
loop_
_entity_poly.entity_id
_entity_poly.type
_entity_poly.pdbx_seq_one_letter_code
_entity_poly.pdbx_strand_id
1 'polypeptide(L)'
;MIRPQTGSHITDAILAAAVILIPPLAFGMAFDTSAAAIATWVGAMATTGALIAAIYAGHQAAKIVQVERERDDRIEDKERRAQAEQIAGWVSNKNHLNMVNLSNLPVYEVQVRYELGELDATEEYGALVPSTREGGSRQVRSFDMILRNVLQTLPPTERPRPRVTVWFTDTAGIRWERDGHGTLRECPEST
;
A
#
# COMPACT_ATOMS: atom_id res chain seq x y z
N MET A 1 -16.89 -9.66 -11.50
CA MET A 1 -17.66 -9.22 -12.69
C MET A 1 -18.31 -7.89 -12.34
N ILE A 2 -17.63 -6.77 -12.61
CA ILE A 2 -18.07 -5.42 -12.20
C ILE A 2 -18.82 -4.82 -13.40
N ARG A 3 -20.13 -4.57 -13.28
CA ARG A 3 -20.88 -3.82 -14.29
C ARG A 3 -20.49 -2.35 -14.17
N PRO A 4 -19.95 -1.70 -15.21
CA PRO A 4 -19.71 -0.27 -15.18
C PRO A 4 -21.05 0.48 -15.22
N GLN A 5 -21.34 1.27 -14.18
CA GLN A 5 -22.44 2.25 -14.19
C GLN A 5 -21.98 3.49 -14.97
N THR A 6 -21.97 3.43 -16.30
CA THR A 6 -21.56 4.52 -17.19
C THR A 6 -22.76 5.22 -17.85
N GLY A 7 -23.85 5.40 -17.12
CA GLY A 7 -25.15 5.77 -17.72
C GLY A 7 -25.74 7.15 -17.38
N SER A 8 -25.50 7.74 -16.20
CA SER A 8 -26.32 8.90 -15.76
C SER A 8 -25.63 10.27 -15.83
N HIS A 9 -24.29 10.34 -15.88
CA HIS A 9 -23.60 11.63 -15.77
C HIS A 9 -23.71 12.52 -17.02
N ILE A 10 -23.95 11.93 -18.20
CA ILE A 10 -24.12 12.70 -19.44
C ILE A 10 -25.52 13.34 -19.49
N THR A 11 -26.55 12.61 -19.04
CA THR A 11 -27.93 13.12 -19.00
C THR A 11 -28.09 14.27 -17.99
N ASP A 12 -27.43 14.19 -16.84
CA ASP A 12 -27.52 15.23 -15.80
C ASP A 12 -26.79 16.52 -16.22
N ALA A 13 -25.67 16.41 -16.93
CA ALA A 13 -24.94 17.57 -17.45
C ALA A 13 -25.72 18.27 -18.59
N ILE A 14 -26.38 17.50 -19.46
CA ILE A 14 -27.23 18.04 -20.54
C ILE A 14 -28.48 18.72 -19.96
N LEU A 15 -29.09 18.15 -18.92
CA LEU A 15 -30.22 18.76 -18.21
C LEU A 15 -29.83 20.06 -17.50
N ALA A 16 -28.65 20.11 -16.84
CA ALA A 16 -28.16 21.32 -16.20
C ALA A 16 -27.87 22.46 -17.21
N ALA A 17 -27.32 22.12 -18.38
CA ALA A 17 -27.10 23.08 -19.46
C ALA A 17 -28.42 23.58 -20.08
N ALA A 18 -29.42 22.70 -20.21
CA ALA A 18 -30.72 23.05 -20.78
C ALA A 18 -31.52 24.04 -19.92
N VAL A 19 -31.44 23.95 -18.58
CA VAL A 19 -32.18 24.85 -17.68
C VAL A 19 -31.68 26.30 -17.75
N ILE A 20 -30.42 26.53 -18.15
CA ILE A 20 -29.82 27.87 -18.21
C ILE A 20 -30.13 28.57 -19.55
N LEU A 21 -30.46 27.82 -20.61
CA LEU A 21 -30.65 28.35 -21.98
C LEU A 21 -32.12 28.61 -22.36
N ILE A 22 -33.09 28.16 -21.57
CA ILE A 22 -34.53 28.28 -21.90
C ILE A 22 -35.17 29.63 -21.45
N PRO A 23 -34.82 30.25 -20.30
CA PRO A 23 -35.38 31.55 -19.92
C PRO A 23 -35.15 32.74 -20.90
N PRO A 24 -34.03 32.82 -21.67
CA PRO A 24 -33.75 34.02 -22.46
C PRO A 24 -34.60 34.18 -23.72
N LEU A 25 -35.01 33.08 -24.38
CA LEU A 25 -35.79 33.18 -25.61
C LEU A 25 -37.22 33.70 -25.37
N ALA A 26 -37.76 33.51 -24.16
CA ALA A 26 -39.07 34.04 -23.77
C ALA A 26 -39.02 35.52 -23.36
N PHE A 27 -37.86 36.04 -22.95
CA PHE A 27 -37.75 37.43 -22.45
C PHE A 27 -37.47 38.46 -23.56
N GLY A 28 -36.79 38.05 -24.64
CA GLY A 28 -36.46 38.93 -25.77
C GLY A 28 -37.65 39.36 -26.64
N MET A 29 -38.78 38.63 -26.60
CA MET A 29 -39.98 39.00 -27.36
C MET A 29 -40.78 40.14 -26.71
N ALA A 30 -40.45 40.57 -25.49
CA ALA A 30 -41.19 41.60 -24.77
C ALA A 30 -40.55 43.00 -24.83
N PHE A 31 -39.33 43.16 -25.37
CA PHE A 31 -38.60 44.43 -25.34
C PHE A 31 -37.93 44.75 -26.69
N ASP A 32 -38.22 45.93 -27.23
CA ASP A 32 -37.65 46.50 -28.46
C ASP A 32 -36.14 46.74 -28.28
N THR A 33 -35.33 45.72 -28.59
CA THR A 33 -33.91 45.68 -28.24
C THR A 33 -33.03 45.88 -29.47
N SER A 34 -32.14 46.87 -29.40
CA SER A 34 -31.14 47.12 -30.45
C SER A 34 -30.18 45.94 -30.62
N ALA A 35 -29.65 45.73 -31.82
CA ALA A 35 -28.71 44.63 -32.12
C ALA A 35 -27.49 44.57 -31.18
N ALA A 36 -27.07 45.73 -30.63
CA ALA A 36 -26.02 45.81 -29.63
C ALA A 36 -26.38 45.09 -28.32
N ALA A 37 -27.64 45.21 -27.85
CA ALA A 37 -28.09 44.57 -26.62
C ALA A 37 -28.11 43.04 -26.73
N ILE A 38 -28.51 42.52 -27.90
CA ILE A 38 -28.49 41.07 -28.19
C ILE A 38 -27.04 40.55 -28.15
N ALA A 39 -26.11 41.27 -28.78
CA ALA A 39 -24.70 40.88 -28.79
C ALA A 39 -24.07 40.87 -27.38
N THR A 40 -24.37 41.87 -26.55
CA THR A 40 -23.90 41.92 -25.15
C THR A 40 -24.39 40.73 -24.34
N TRP A 41 -25.67 40.35 -24.50
CA TRP A 41 -26.23 39.24 -23.74
C TRP A 41 -25.70 37.88 -24.17
N VAL A 42 -25.56 37.65 -25.49
CA VAL A 42 -24.96 36.42 -26.02
C VAL A 42 -23.53 36.25 -25.47
N GLY A 43 -22.74 37.33 -25.42
CA GLY A 43 -21.41 37.31 -24.82
C GLY A 43 -21.42 36.96 -23.32
N ALA A 44 -22.36 37.54 -22.56
CA ALA A 44 -22.52 37.23 -21.14
C ALA A 44 -22.91 35.76 -20.89
N MET A 45 -23.82 35.21 -21.71
CA MET A 45 -24.20 33.80 -21.65
C MET A 45 -23.04 32.87 -22.01
N ALA A 46 -22.28 33.20 -23.05
CA ALA A 46 -21.09 32.43 -23.43
C ALA A 46 -20.06 32.39 -22.30
N THR A 47 -19.79 33.54 -21.66
CA THR A 47 -18.86 33.64 -20.53
C THR A 47 -19.34 32.83 -19.32
N THR A 48 -20.65 32.90 -19.03
CA THR A 48 -21.26 32.13 -17.92
C THR A 48 -21.19 30.62 -18.19
N GLY A 49 -21.52 30.19 -19.41
CA GLY A 49 -21.41 28.80 -19.83
C GLY A 49 -19.97 28.28 -19.76
N ALA A 50 -19.00 29.08 -20.21
CA ALA A 50 -17.58 28.75 -20.11
C ALA A 50 -17.11 28.60 -18.66
N LEU A 51 -17.55 29.49 -17.76
CA LEU A 51 -17.24 29.41 -16.34
C LEU A 51 -17.80 28.12 -15.71
N ILE A 52 -19.06 27.77 -16.00
CA ILE A 52 -19.69 26.55 -15.50
C ILE A 52 -18.94 25.31 -16.02
N ALA A 53 -18.61 25.29 -17.32
CA ALA A 53 -17.85 24.21 -17.92
C ALA A 53 -16.46 24.07 -17.27
N ALA A 54 -15.78 25.18 -16.97
CA ALA A 54 -14.49 25.17 -16.29
C ALA A 54 -14.58 24.62 -14.86
N ILE A 55 -15.60 25.03 -14.10
CA ILE A 55 -15.84 24.50 -12.75
C ILE A 55 -16.11 22.99 -12.80
N TYR A 56 -16.96 22.55 -13.74
CA TYR A 56 -17.27 21.14 -13.92
C TYR A 56 -16.02 20.32 -14.29
N ALA A 57 -15.22 20.82 -15.23
CA ALA A 57 -13.95 20.20 -15.62
C ALA A 57 -12.98 20.10 -14.43
N GLY A 58 -12.85 21.17 -13.64
CA GLY A 58 -12.03 21.18 -12.43
C GLY A 58 -12.49 20.15 -11.40
N HIS A 59 -13.79 19.99 -11.21
CA HIS A 59 -14.35 18.99 -10.30
C HIS A 59 -14.08 17.55 -10.77
N GLN A 60 -14.21 17.28 -12.07
CA GLN A 60 -13.88 15.96 -12.63
C GLN A 60 -12.39 15.65 -12.54
N ALA A 61 -11.53 16.64 -12.81
CA ALA A 61 -10.09 16.49 -12.66
C ALA A 61 -9.71 16.15 -11.22
N ALA A 62 -10.32 16.82 -10.22
CA ALA A 62 -10.09 16.52 -8.80
C ALA A 62 -10.44 15.08 -8.42
N LYS A 63 -11.56 14.54 -8.94
CA LYS A 63 -11.94 13.14 -8.71
C LYS A 63 -10.95 12.15 -9.31
N ILE A 64 -10.46 12.41 -10.52
CA ILE A 64 -9.47 11.56 -11.18
C ILE A 64 -8.17 11.54 -10.37
N VAL A 65 -7.71 12.70 -9.89
CA VAL A 65 -6.50 12.80 -9.06
C VAL A 65 -6.66 12.02 -7.75
N GLN A 66 -7.84 12.05 -7.13
CA GLN A 66 -8.07 11.29 -5.90
C GLN A 66 -7.97 9.77 -6.14
N VAL A 67 -8.59 9.27 -7.22
CA VAL A 67 -8.53 7.85 -7.58
C VAL A 67 -7.11 7.40 -7.91
N GLU A 68 -6.33 8.25 -8.60
CA GLU A 68 -4.94 7.91 -8.94
C GLU A 68 -4.06 7.88 -7.68
N ARG A 69 -4.24 8.81 -6.74
CA ARG A 69 -3.55 8.75 -5.44
C ARG A 69 -3.83 7.46 -4.68
N GLU A 70 -5.11 7.08 -4.56
CA GLU A 70 -5.48 5.81 -3.91
C GLU A 70 -4.92 4.58 -4.66
N ARG A 71 -4.65 4.69 -5.95
CA ARG A 71 -4.02 3.63 -6.74
C ARG A 71 -2.52 3.59 -6.49
N ASP A 72 -1.86 4.73 -6.48
CA ASP A 72 -0.43 4.87 -6.23
C ASP A 72 -0.09 4.40 -4.82
N ASP A 73 -0.87 4.81 -3.81
CA ASP A 73 -0.70 4.36 -2.43
C ASP A 73 -0.77 2.82 -2.34
N ARG A 74 -1.73 2.20 -3.05
CA ARG A 74 -1.86 0.73 -3.09
C ARG A 74 -0.72 0.03 -3.85
N ILE A 75 -0.12 0.69 -4.84
CA ILE A 75 1.04 0.15 -5.56
C ILE A 75 2.27 0.23 -4.65
N GLU A 76 2.47 1.37 -4.00
CA GLU A 76 3.55 1.57 -3.04
C GLU A 76 3.47 0.58 -1.88
N ASP A 77 2.28 0.38 -1.29
CA ASP A 77 2.04 -0.65 -0.26
C ASP A 77 2.43 -2.06 -0.72
N LYS A 78 2.09 -2.41 -1.97
CA LYS A 78 2.42 -3.72 -2.55
C LYS A 78 3.91 -3.87 -2.78
N GLU A 79 4.57 -2.83 -3.30
CA GLU A 79 6.02 -2.85 -3.52
C GLU A 79 6.77 -2.96 -2.20
N ARG A 80 6.36 -2.22 -1.17
CA ARG A 80 6.91 -2.32 0.19
C ARG A 80 6.75 -3.73 0.76
N ARG A 81 5.53 -4.30 0.69
CA ARG A 81 5.28 -5.67 1.14
C ARG A 81 6.10 -6.71 0.36
N ALA A 82 6.22 -6.55 -0.96
CA ALA A 82 6.99 -7.43 -1.82
C ALA A 82 8.50 -7.43 -1.49
N GLN A 83 9.05 -6.32 -1.00
CA GLN A 83 10.42 -6.27 -0.47
C GLN A 83 10.54 -7.03 0.85
N ALA A 84 9.62 -6.80 1.78
CA ALA A 84 9.63 -7.49 3.08
C ALA A 84 9.40 -9.01 2.94
N GLU A 85 8.67 -9.47 1.92
CA GLU A 85 8.49 -10.89 1.61
C GLU A 85 9.81 -11.62 1.26
N GLN A 86 10.84 -10.88 0.88
CA GLN A 86 12.17 -11.40 0.53
C GLN A 86 13.08 -11.68 1.74
N ILE A 87 12.59 -11.41 2.96
CA ILE A 87 13.28 -11.71 4.21
C ILE A 87 12.78 -13.05 4.78
N ALA A 88 13.61 -14.09 4.77
CA ALA A 88 13.22 -15.40 5.31
C ALA A 88 14.16 -15.86 6.43
N GLY A 89 13.58 -16.49 7.45
CA GLY A 89 14.30 -17.12 8.56
C GLY A 89 13.82 -18.56 8.75
N TRP A 90 14.74 -19.49 8.95
CA TRP A 90 14.40 -20.89 9.23
C TRP A 90 15.46 -21.58 10.07
N VAL A 91 15.06 -22.60 10.83
CA VAL A 91 15.99 -23.47 11.56
C VAL A 91 16.32 -24.69 10.69
N SER A 92 17.62 -24.93 10.46
CA SER A 92 18.10 -26.11 9.75
C SER A 92 18.08 -27.36 10.64
N ASN A 93 18.24 -28.55 10.04
CA ASN A 93 18.35 -29.83 10.76
C ASN A 93 19.48 -29.87 11.82
N LYS A 94 20.47 -28.97 11.74
CA LYS A 94 21.54 -28.83 12.72
C LYS A 94 21.19 -27.87 13.86
N ASN A 95 19.93 -27.45 13.96
CA ASN A 95 19.44 -26.43 14.88
C ASN A 95 20.19 -25.09 14.76
N HIS A 96 20.64 -24.76 13.55
CA HIS A 96 21.16 -23.42 13.25
C HIS A 96 20.06 -22.57 12.66
N LEU A 97 19.90 -21.36 13.19
CA LEU A 97 19.14 -20.32 12.52
C LEU A 97 19.86 -19.91 11.23
N ASN A 98 19.11 -19.87 10.14
CA ASN A 98 19.54 -19.32 8.88
C ASN A 98 18.59 -18.19 8.55
N MET A 99 19.16 -17.04 8.22
CA MET A 99 18.40 -15.90 7.75
C MET A 99 18.95 -15.47 6.40
N VAL A 100 18.04 -15.05 5.52
CA VAL A 100 18.39 -14.52 4.22
C VAL A 100 17.58 -13.25 3.99
N ASN A 101 18.29 -12.22 3.53
CA ASN A 101 17.69 -11.03 2.97
C ASN A 101 17.96 -11.10 1.46
N LEU A 102 16.92 -11.44 0.70
CA LEU A 102 16.96 -11.45 -0.77
C LEU A 102 16.57 -10.10 -1.38
N SER A 103 16.20 -9.12 -0.56
CA SER A 103 15.92 -7.76 -1.02
C SER A 103 17.21 -7.03 -1.38
N ASN A 104 17.07 -5.94 -2.13
CA ASN A 104 18.20 -5.09 -2.52
C ASN A 104 18.57 -4.06 -1.43
N LEU A 105 17.88 -4.07 -0.29
CA LEU A 105 18.03 -3.09 0.77
C LEU A 105 18.34 -3.76 2.12
N PRO A 106 19.15 -3.15 3.00
CA PRO A 106 19.37 -3.67 4.34
C PRO A 106 18.09 -3.57 5.19
N VAL A 107 17.92 -4.52 6.11
CA VAL A 107 16.93 -4.43 7.18
C VAL A 107 17.63 -4.35 8.53
N TYR A 108 17.00 -3.69 9.49
CA TYR A 108 17.55 -3.33 10.79
C TYR A 108 16.71 -3.94 11.93
N GLU A 109 17.24 -3.86 13.15
CA GLU A 109 16.53 -4.24 14.39
C GLU A 109 15.89 -5.62 14.30
N VAL A 110 16.66 -6.55 13.74
CA VAL A 110 16.16 -7.88 13.43
C VAL A 110 16.04 -8.65 14.73
N GLN A 111 14.82 -8.97 15.14
CA GLN A 111 14.55 -9.79 16.33
C GLN A 111 14.03 -11.15 15.89
N VAL A 112 14.47 -12.21 16.55
CA VAL A 112 14.04 -13.57 16.23
C VAL A 112 13.56 -14.24 17.51
N ARG A 113 12.29 -14.68 17.50
CA ARG A 113 11.72 -15.52 18.54
C ARG A 113 11.67 -16.95 18.07
N TYR A 114 12.19 -17.82 18.89
CA TYR A 114 12.08 -19.26 18.77
C TYR A 114 10.94 -19.74 19.64
N GLU A 115 10.08 -20.58 19.10
CA GLU A 115 8.97 -21.20 19.83
C GLU A 115 9.14 -22.73 19.78
N LEU A 116 9.25 -23.35 20.96
CA LEU A 116 9.43 -24.79 21.13
C LEU A 116 8.51 -25.31 22.24
N GLY A 117 7.23 -25.52 21.90
CA GLY A 117 6.22 -25.90 22.89
C GLY A 117 5.93 -24.72 23.82
N GLU A 118 6.16 -24.88 25.12
CA GLU A 118 6.02 -23.81 26.13
C GLU A 118 7.28 -22.95 26.28
N LEU A 119 8.39 -23.36 25.67
CA LEU A 119 9.64 -22.60 25.72
C LEU A 119 9.67 -21.59 24.58
N ASP A 120 9.89 -20.33 24.92
CA ASP A 120 10.23 -19.27 23.98
C ASP A 120 11.58 -18.63 24.32
N ALA A 121 12.28 -18.18 23.30
CA ALA A 121 13.50 -17.38 23.45
C ALA A 121 13.53 -16.32 22.37
N THR A 122 13.90 -15.09 22.71
CA THR A 122 14.03 -13.98 21.76
C THR A 122 15.48 -13.53 21.70
N GLU A 123 16.02 -13.43 20.49
CA GLU A 123 17.36 -12.91 20.22
C GLU A 123 17.26 -11.66 19.34
N GLU A 124 18.16 -10.70 19.58
CA GLU A 124 18.24 -9.47 18.80
C GLU A 124 19.51 -9.46 17.95
N TYR A 125 19.36 -8.98 16.72
CA TYR A 125 20.39 -8.82 15.72
C TYR A 125 20.36 -7.40 15.16
N GLY A 126 21.54 -6.82 14.92
CA GLY A 126 21.64 -5.44 14.43
C GLY A 126 21.05 -5.25 13.03
N ALA A 127 21.83 -5.54 11.99
CA ALA A 127 21.40 -5.35 10.60
C ALA A 127 21.62 -6.60 9.76
N LEU A 128 20.64 -6.92 8.93
CA LEU A 128 20.71 -7.97 7.91
C LEU A 128 20.84 -7.32 6.52
N VAL A 129 22.08 -7.24 6.07
CA VAL A 129 22.45 -6.71 4.74
C VAL A 129 22.14 -7.75 3.66
N PRO A 130 21.72 -7.34 2.44
CA PRO A 130 21.52 -8.23 1.30
C PRO A 130 22.71 -9.16 1.06
N SER A 131 22.44 -10.43 0.73
CA SER A 131 23.53 -11.33 0.34
C SER A 131 24.00 -11.00 -1.08
N THR A 132 25.17 -10.37 -1.22
CA THR A 132 25.77 -10.07 -2.53
C THR A 132 26.28 -11.31 -3.28
N ARG A 133 26.33 -12.47 -2.62
CA ARG A 133 26.70 -13.74 -3.23
C ARG A 133 25.43 -14.53 -3.58
N GLU A 134 25.34 -14.97 -4.83
CA GLU A 134 24.40 -16.01 -5.25
C GLU A 134 24.45 -17.19 -4.24
N GLY A 135 23.37 -17.37 -3.48
CA GLY A 135 23.23 -18.47 -2.50
C GLY A 135 23.84 -18.22 -1.11
N GLY A 136 24.32 -17.02 -0.79
CA GLY A 136 24.92 -16.71 0.51
C GLY A 136 23.89 -16.44 1.60
N SER A 137 23.22 -17.45 2.14
CA SER A 137 22.48 -17.25 3.40
C SER A 137 23.46 -16.78 4.49
N ARG A 138 23.11 -15.71 5.21
CA ARG A 138 23.88 -15.33 6.39
C ARG A 138 23.48 -16.31 7.47
N GLN A 139 24.34 -17.30 7.71
CA GLN A 139 24.17 -18.18 8.86
C GLN A 139 24.45 -17.37 10.12
N VAL A 140 23.39 -16.92 10.75
CA VAL A 140 23.46 -16.29 12.06
C VAL A 140 23.63 -17.41 13.07
N ARG A 141 24.88 -17.63 13.51
CA ARG A 141 25.23 -18.71 14.44
C ARG A 141 24.92 -18.35 15.90
N SER A 142 23.76 -17.78 16.17
CA SER A 142 23.25 -17.84 17.52
C SER A 142 21.94 -18.61 17.51
N PHE A 143 21.96 -19.62 18.36
CA PHE A 143 20.81 -20.41 18.72
C PHE A 143 20.92 -20.45 20.22
N ASP A 144 19.90 -19.92 20.89
CA ASP A 144 19.88 -19.70 22.33
C ASP A 144 20.43 -20.94 23.04
N MET A 145 21.31 -20.69 24.02
CA MET A 145 22.06 -21.76 24.67
C MET A 145 21.13 -22.72 25.41
N ILE A 146 20.01 -22.22 25.95
CA ILE A 146 19.02 -23.02 26.67
C ILE A 146 18.27 -23.91 25.68
N LEU A 147 17.75 -23.33 24.59
CA LEU A 147 17.10 -24.12 23.53
C LEU A 147 18.05 -25.16 22.94
N ARG A 148 19.34 -24.82 22.78
CA ARG A 148 20.36 -25.75 22.29
C ARG A 148 20.48 -26.95 23.21
N ASN A 149 20.59 -26.70 24.51
CA ASN A 149 20.75 -27.74 25.51
C ASN A 149 19.51 -28.64 25.56
N VAL A 150 18.31 -28.05 25.57
CA VAL A 150 17.04 -28.81 25.56
C VAL A 150 16.90 -29.67 24.30
N LEU A 151 17.26 -29.15 23.12
CA LEU A 151 17.21 -29.96 21.90
C LEU A 151 18.29 -31.04 21.86
N GLN A 152 19.42 -30.85 22.52
CA GLN A 152 20.51 -31.84 22.56
C GLN A 152 20.21 -33.02 23.49
N THR A 153 19.40 -32.84 24.54
CA THR A 153 19.00 -33.94 25.45
C THR A 153 18.00 -34.91 24.82
N LEU A 154 17.25 -34.47 23.80
CA LEU A 154 16.29 -35.31 23.08
C LEU A 154 16.96 -36.12 21.95
N PRO A 155 16.53 -37.38 21.72
CA PRO A 155 17.00 -38.17 20.59
C PRO A 155 16.57 -37.51 19.26
N PRO A 156 17.37 -37.63 18.18
CA PRO A 156 17.12 -36.92 16.92
C PRO A 156 15.71 -37.12 16.32
N THR A 157 15.09 -38.27 16.57
CA THR A 157 13.74 -38.63 16.09
C THR A 157 12.61 -37.94 16.83
N GLU A 158 12.87 -37.42 18.05
CA GLU A 158 11.87 -36.79 18.92
C GLU A 158 12.07 -35.27 19.03
N ARG A 159 13.10 -34.71 18.38
CA ARG A 159 13.37 -33.26 18.43
C ARG A 159 12.24 -32.49 17.75
N PRO A 160 11.48 -31.66 18.47
CA PRO A 160 10.50 -30.80 17.85
C PRO A 160 11.21 -29.78 16.95
N ARG A 161 10.58 -29.43 15.83
CA ARG A 161 11.08 -28.36 14.96
C ARG A 161 10.67 -27.02 15.57
N PRO A 162 11.62 -26.17 16.03
CA PRO A 162 11.26 -24.86 16.53
C PRO A 162 10.61 -24.04 15.43
N ARG A 163 9.54 -23.32 15.78
CA ARG A 163 8.99 -22.27 14.92
C ARG A 163 9.81 -21.01 15.15
N VAL A 164 9.92 -20.21 14.10
CA VAL A 164 10.72 -18.98 14.11
C VAL A 164 9.83 -17.85 13.68
N THR A 165 9.67 -16.87 14.56
CA THR A 165 9.05 -15.59 14.22
C THR A 165 10.14 -14.54 14.12
N VAL A 166 10.14 -13.77 13.04
CA VAL A 166 11.15 -12.76 12.75
C VAL A 166 10.48 -11.40 12.73
N TRP A 167 10.96 -10.46 13.54
CA TRP A 167 10.67 -9.04 13.41
C TRP A 167 11.85 -8.33 12.79
N PHE A 168 11.59 -7.32 11.98
CA PHE A 168 12.64 -6.47 11.41
C PHE A 168 12.07 -5.13 11.00
N THR A 169 12.92 -4.11 10.94
CA THR A 169 12.60 -2.77 10.47
C THR A 169 13.21 -2.57 9.09
N ASP A 170 12.41 -2.21 8.09
CA ASP A 170 12.92 -1.93 6.75
C ASP A 170 13.59 -0.55 6.65
N THR A 171 14.10 -0.17 5.47
CA THR A 171 14.73 1.14 5.26
C THR A 171 13.75 2.31 5.32
N ALA A 172 12.45 2.06 5.23
CA ALA A 172 11.40 3.07 5.37
C ALA A 172 10.98 3.25 6.85
N GLY A 173 11.57 2.49 7.78
CA GLY A 173 11.24 2.55 9.20
C GLY A 173 10.01 1.72 9.58
N ILE A 174 9.49 0.89 8.67
CA ILE A 174 8.32 0.07 8.93
C ILE A 174 8.76 -1.23 9.60
N ARG A 175 8.10 -1.56 10.70
CA ARG A 175 8.34 -2.80 11.42
C ARG A 175 7.46 -3.91 10.85
N TRP A 176 8.09 -5.01 10.47
CA TRP A 176 7.44 -6.19 9.92
C TRP A 176 7.59 -7.37 10.88
N GLU A 177 6.59 -8.24 10.90
CA GLU A 177 6.60 -9.55 11.55
C GLU A 177 6.36 -10.63 10.50
N ARG A 178 7.25 -11.62 10.48
CA ARG A 178 7.06 -12.87 9.75
C ARG A 178 6.91 -14.00 10.75
N ASP A 179 5.70 -14.56 10.85
CA ASP A 179 5.41 -15.66 11.77
C ASP A 179 6.05 -16.98 11.34
N GLY A 180 6.01 -17.99 12.23
CA GLY A 180 6.49 -19.34 11.95
C GLY A 180 5.74 -20.09 10.84
N HIS A 181 4.66 -19.52 10.30
CA HIS A 181 3.93 -20.02 9.13
C HIS A 181 4.31 -19.28 7.83
N GLY A 182 5.19 -18.28 7.92
CA GLY A 182 5.64 -17.46 6.80
C GLY A 182 4.71 -16.29 6.47
N THR A 183 3.65 -16.06 7.26
CA THR A 183 2.74 -14.92 7.11
C THR A 183 3.46 -13.65 7.48
N LEU A 184 3.45 -12.68 6.57
CA LEU A 184 4.01 -11.35 6.80
C LEU A 184 2.92 -10.36 7.22
N ARG A 185 3.16 -9.61 8.29
CA ARG A 185 2.29 -8.55 8.81
C ARG A 185 3.10 -7.32 9.18
N GLU A 186 2.51 -6.14 9.02
CA GLU A 186 3.06 -4.91 9.57
C GLU A 186 2.75 -4.86 11.07
N CYS A 187 3.74 -4.54 11.88
CA CYS A 187 3.57 -4.31 13.30
C CYS A 187 3.29 -2.83 13.53
N PRO A 188 2.26 -2.47 14.33
CA PRO A 188 2.13 -1.11 14.80
C PRO A 188 3.40 -0.74 15.59
N GLU A 189 3.89 0.48 15.37
CA GLU A 189 5.02 1.03 16.12
C GLU A 189 4.74 0.87 17.61
N SER A 190 5.70 0.28 18.35
CA SER A 190 5.55 0.13 19.80
C SER A 190 5.67 1.52 20.43
N THR A 191 4.54 2.18 20.62
CA THR A 191 4.42 3.43 21.40
C THR A 191 5.05 3.33 22.77
#